data_AF-A0A6G3MGH9-F1
#
_entry.id   AF-A0A6G3MGH9-F1
#
_cell.length_a   1.000
_cell.length_b   1.000
_cell.length_c   1.000
_cell.angle_alpha   90.00
_cell.angle_beta   90.00
_cell.angle_gamma   90.00
#
_symmetry.space_group_name_H-M   'P 1'
#
loop_
_entity.id
_entity.type
_entity.pdbx_description
1 polymer ?
#
loop_
_entity_poly.entity_id
_entity_poly.type
_entity_poly.pdbx_seq_one_letter_code
_entity_poly.pdbx_strand_id
1 'polypeptide(L)'
;MDQDRCDEICALLKQTFSSDHNKIKAAERSLALLSSPTDFSVELLRIIFEKHVEIELKISASIALKNHIQRNWPENDQDETALQENIRNEIKLRIFDCYLSCPKQIRAQILHVIITIASRDFPDNWPLLLPKMVQTLSIFNFDTTVATLKLAATLFDRYRFEFESQTLWTEIKYVLEIFAEPLTVLFKHLINEFHKMNPDLILLSLTQLKDVIRIFHCLTAQEFPEFFEDHLDEWFSSFLVLLKLNLNCLSQSNKKIIIKLDKVKAKIIQVGTMFIHKYSEDIQSFTNSLIETVWQLSVTSFREDTLDELVSECINFMRVAFSKTSMATLFEQKDSLIN
;
A
#
# COMPACT_ATOMS: atom_id res chain seq x y z
N MET A 1 -23.07 26.28 18.89
CA MET A 1 -22.73 26.64 17.50
C MET A 1 -22.00 25.51 16.79
N ASP A 2 -20.79 25.08 17.19
CA ASP A 2 -20.10 23.95 16.53
C ASP A 2 -20.86 22.60 16.62
N GLN A 3 -21.47 22.30 17.77
CA GLN A 3 -22.24 21.06 17.97
C GLN A 3 -23.51 21.03 17.10
N ASP A 4 -24.21 22.18 17.00
CA ASP A 4 -25.46 22.31 16.25
C ASP A 4 -25.26 22.07 14.74
N ARG A 5 -24.09 22.46 14.20
CA ARG A 5 -23.72 22.23 12.79
C ARG A 5 -23.32 20.79 12.51
N CYS A 6 -22.60 20.14 13.42
CA CYS A 6 -22.34 18.70 13.33
C CYS A 6 -23.65 17.91 13.31
N ASP A 7 -24.63 18.29 14.14
CA ASP A 7 -25.95 17.65 14.18
C ASP A 7 -26.79 17.94 12.93
N GLU A 8 -26.71 19.15 12.37
CA GLU A 8 -27.35 19.52 11.10
C GLU A 8 -26.76 18.74 9.91
N ILE A 9 -25.44 18.62 9.82
CA ILE A 9 -24.76 17.82 8.80
C ILE A 9 -25.12 16.33 8.98
N CYS A 10 -25.13 15.82 10.20
CA CYS A 10 -25.57 14.44 10.47
C CYS A 10 -27.03 14.21 10.05
N ALA A 11 -27.92 15.17 10.28
CA ALA A 11 -29.32 15.08 9.86
C ALA A 11 -29.46 15.10 8.32
N LEU A 12 -28.68 15.93 7.63
CA LEU A 12 -28.66 15.97 6.16
C LEU A 12 -28.05 14.70 5.56
N LEU A 13 -26.98 14.17 6.15
CA LEU A 13 -26.40 12.89 5.74
C LEU A 13 -27.40 11.74 5.96
N LYS A 14 -28.16 11.73 7.07
CA LYS A 14 -29.28 10.77 7.26
C LYS A 14 -30.34 10.88 6.16
N GLN A 15 -30.65 12.09 5.71
CA GLN A 15 -31.62 12.30 4.62
C GLN A 15 -31.12 11.82 3.25
N THR A 16 -29.79 11.74 3.03
CA THR A 16 -29.23 11.13 1.80
C THR A 16 -29.45 9.61 1.71
N PHE A 17 -29.80 8.95 2.82
CA PHE A 17 -30.14 7.53 2.88
C PHE A 17 -31.65 7.25 2.77
N SER A 18 -32.48 8.28 2.65
CA SER A 18 -33.94 8.13 2.50
C SER A 18 -34.30 7.52 1.15
N SER A 19 -35.33 6.65 1.09
CA SER A 19 -35.82 6.03 -0.15
C SER A 19 -36.41 7.04 -1.17
N ASP A 20 -36.75 8.25 -0.70
CA ASP A 20 -37.30 9.33 -1.52
C ASP A 20 -36.21 10.08 -2.32
N HIS A 21 -36.19 9.89 -3.63
CA HIS A 21 -35.23 10.53 -4.55
C HIS A 21 -35.20 12.08 -4.48
N ASN A 22 -36.34 12.71 -4.13
CA ASN A 22 -36.42 14.15 -3.94
C ASN A 22 -35.77 14.64 -2.64
N LYS A 23 -35.83 13.83 -1.57
CA LYS A 23 -35.15 14.15 -0.29
C LYS A 23 -33.64 13.98 -0.41
N ILE A 24 -33.18 12.98 -1.17
CA ILE A 24 -31.76 12.81 -1.50
C ILE A 24 -31.24 14.05 -2.22
N LYS A 25 -31.90 14.46 -3.32
CA LYS A 25 -31.49 15.65 -4.09
C LYS A 25 -31.56 16.95 -3.29
N ALA A 26 -32.55 17.09 -2.40
CA ALA A 26 -32.64 18.24 -1.51
C ALA A 26 -31.50 18.26 -0.48
N ALA A 27 -31.20 17.12 0.13
CA ALA A 27 -30.10 16.97 1.08
C ALA A 27 -28.73 17.21 0.40
N GLU A 28 -28.51 16.71 -0.81
CA GLU A 28 -27.29 16.97 -1.59
C GLU A 28 -27.12 18.45 -1.93
N ARG A 29 -28.21 19.15 -2.30
CA ARG A 29 -28.17 20.60 -2.54
C ARG A 29 -27.88 21.38 -1.27
N SER A 30 -28.49 21.01 -0.14
CA SER A 30 -28.20 21.62 1.16
C SER A 30 -26.75 21.37 1.59
N LEU A 31 -26.22 20.16 1.39
CA LEU A 31 -24.82 19.83 1.64
C LEU A 31 -23.87 20.59 0.71
N ALA A 32 -24.26 20.87 -0.54
CA ALA A 32 -23.48 21.71 -1.44
C ALA A 32 -23.44 23.19 -0.99
N LEU A 33 -24.54 23.71 -0.44
CA LEU A 33 -24.58 25.05 0.16
C LEU A 33 -23.74 25.10 1.45
N LEU A 34 -23.83 24.07 2.29
CA LEU A 34 -23.02 23.87 3.50
C LEU A 34 -21.56 23.48 3.22
N SER A 35 -21.20 23.23 1.96
CA SER A 35 -19.83 23.03 1.50
C SER A 35 -19.13 24.33 1.10
N SER A 36 -19.86 25.46 1.05
CA SER A 36 -19.29 26.79 0.84
C SER A 36 -18.51 27.39 2.04
N PRO A 37 -18.82 27.10 3.33
CA PRO A 37 -18.01 27.53 4.45
C PRO A 37 -16.73 26.70 4.56
N THR A 38 -15.66 27.41 4.91
CA THR A 38 -14.28 26.97 5.06
C THR A 38 -14.10 25.76 6.00
N ASP A 39 -14.96 25.60 7.01
CA ASP A 39 -14.80 24.57 8.06
C ASP A 39 -15.48 23.22 7.76
N PHE A 40 -16.19 23.08 6.65
CA PHE A 40 -16.97 21.87 6.33
C PHE A 40 -16.13 20.58 6.32
N SER A 41 -14.89 20.65 5.85
CA SER A 41 -13.97 19.49 5.87
C SER A 41 -13.56 19.07 7.28
N VAL A 42 -13.39 20.04 8.19
CA VAL A 42 -13.01 19.78 9.58
C VAL A 42 -14.19 19.21 10.34
N GLU A 43 -15.40 19.71 10.10
CA GLU A 43 -16.64 19.18 10.68
C GLU A 43 -16.90 17.74 10.24
N LEU A 44 -16.72 17.42 8.94
CA LEU A 44 -16.81 16.04 8.44
C LEU A 44 -15.78 15.11 9.10
N LEU A 45 -14.55 15.58 9.31
CA LEU A 45 -13.53 14.81 10.03
C LEU A 45 -13.91 14.55 11.49
N ARG A 46 -14.52 15.53 12.18
CA ARG A 46 -15.03 15.36 13.55
C ARG A 46 -16.11 14.27 13.60
N ILE A 47 -17.08 14.31 12.68
CA ILE A 47 -18.17 13.32 12.59
C ILE A 47 -17.62 11.90 12.39
N ILE A 48 -16.59 11.74 11.56
CA ILE A 48 -15.97 10.43 11.31
C ILE A 48 -15.29 9.89 12.58
N PHE A 49 -14.65 10.78 13.36
CA PHE A 49 -13.94 10.43 14.58
C PHE A 49 -14.88 10.14 15.77
N GLU A 50 -16.07 10.71 15.77
CA GLU A 50 -17.00 10.65 16.89
C GLU A 50 -17.57 9.24 17.11
N LYS A 51 -17.39 8.69 18.31
CA LYS A 51 -17.69 7.26 18.60
C LYS A 51 -19.17 6.92 18.55
N HIS A 52 -20.05 7.89 18.79
CA HIS A 52 -21.50 7.69 18.93
C HIS A 52 -22.28 7.76 17.60
N VAL A 53 -21.60 8.07 16.50
CA VAL A 53 -22.21 8.16 15.16
C VAL A 53 -22.29 6.79 14.50
N GLU A 54 -23.44 6.49 13.87
CA GLU A 54 -23.68 5.25 13.11
C GLU A 54 -22.68 5.08 11.95
N ILE A 55 -22.31 3.83 11.67
CA ILE A 55 -21.24 3.55 10.69
C ILE A 55 -21.61 3.99 9.27
N GLU A 56 -22.89 3.95 8.92
CA GLU A 56 -23.42 4.38 7.61
C GLU A 56 -23.23 5.88 7.41
N LEU A 57 -23.47 6.67 8.45
CA LEU A 57 -23.24 8.12 8.43
C LEU A 57 -21.77 8.46 8.33
N LYS A 58 -20.91 7.72 9.03
CA LYS A 58 -19.47 7.89 8.90
C LYS A 58 -18.96 7.55 7.49
N ILE A 59 -19.54 6.53 6.86
CA ILE A 59 -19.24 6.18 5.47
C ILE A 59 -19.67 7.34 4.54
N SER A 60 -20.89 7.87 4.69
CA SER A 60 -21.37 9.02 3.89
C SER A 60 -20.49 10.26 4.10
N ALA A 61 -20.18 10.58 5.36
CA ALA A 61 -19.28 11.68 5.71
C ALA A 61 -17.89 11.50 5.07
N SER A 62 -17.34 10.28 5.05
CA SER A 62 -16.04 10.01 4.43
C SER A 62 -16.06 10.16 2.90
N ILE A 63 -17.18 9.84 2.25
CA ILE A 63 -17.37 10.03 0.80
C ILE A 63 -17.52 11.52 0.49
N ALA A 64 -18.31 12.24 1.28
CA ALA A 64 -18.46 13.68 1.16
C ALA A 64 -17.12 14.40 1.34
N LEU A 65 -16.33 14.00 2.35
CA LEU A 65 -15.00 14.52 2.61
C LEU A 65 -14.06 14.27 1.42
N LYS A 66 -14.07 13.05 0.86
CA LYS A 66 -13.29 12.72 -0.34
C LYS A 66 -13.64 13.63 -1.50
N ASN A 67 -14.93 13.73 -1.83
CA ASN A 67 -15.38 14.54 -2.95
C ASN A 67 -15.07 16.03 -2.74
N HIS A 68 -15.15 16.51 -1.50
CA HIS A 68 -14.84 17.88 -1.14
C HIS A 68 -13.35 18.18 -1.33
N ILE A 69 -12.47 17.35 -0.78
CA ILE A 69 -11.01 17.54 -0.89
C ILE A 69 -10.56 17.40 -2.35
N GLN A 70 -11.12 16.47 -3.12
CA GLN A 70 -10.81 16.37 -4.55
C GLN A 70 -11.16 17.63 -5.34
N ARG A 71 -12.22 18.36 -4.97
CA ARG A 71 -12.68 19.57 -5.66
C ARG A 71 -11.99 20.85 -5.18
N ASN A 72 -11.74 20.95 -3.88
CA ASN A 72 -11.36 22.20 -3.21
C ASN A 72 -9.91 22.21 -2.71
N TRP A 73 -9.17 21.13 -2.91
CA TRP A 73 -7.72 21.17 -2.81
C TRP A 73 -7.19 21.69 -4.15
N PRO A 74 -6.44 22.80 -4.19
CA PRO A 74 -6.00 23.40 -5.45
C PRO A 74 -5.05 22.48 -6.23
N GLU A 75 -5.07 22.59 -7.56
CA GLU A 75 -4.02 22.04 -8.44
C GLU A 75 -2.95 23.08 -8.75
N ASN A 76 -3.32 24.37 -8.72
CA ASN A 76 -2.42 25.52 -8.83
C ASN A 76 -2.81 26.59 -7.79
N ASP A 77 -1.85 27.38 -7.30
CA ASP A 77 -2.07 28.43 -6.29
C ASP A 77 -3.02 29.59 -6.73
N GLN A 78 -3.60 29.53 -7.93
CA GLN A 78 -4.48 30.55 -8.51
C GLN A 78 -5.98 30.23 -8.38
N ASP A 79 -6.36 29.11 -7.77
CA ASP A 79 -7.77 28.75 -7.60
C ASP A 79 -8.42 29.55 -6.45
N GLU A 80 -9.27 30.52 -6.77
CA GLU A 80 -10.03 31.32 -5.78
C GLU A 80 -10.95 30.48 -4.87
N THR A 81 -11.24 29.23 -5.27
CA THR A 81 -12.02 28.24 -4.51
C THR A 81 -11.17 27.35 -3.60
N ALA A 82 -9.86 27.60 -3.52
CA ALA A 82 -8.94 26.81 -2.71
C ALA A 82 -9.23 26.93 -1.21
N LEU A 83 -9.10 25.81 -0.50
CA LEU A 83 -9.19 25.80 0.96
C LEU A 83 -8.11 26.69 1.58
N GLN A 84 -8.51 27.45 2.61
CA GLN A 84 -7.58 28.25 3.40
C GLN A 84 -6.47 27.38 4.00
N GLU A 85 -5.26 27.92 4.03
CA GLU A 85 -4.06 27.22 4.49
C GLU A 85 -4.19 26.71 5.94
N ASN A 86 -4.85 27.47 6.83
CA ASN A 86 -5.11 27.07 8.21
C ASN A 86 -5.89 25.75 8.29
N ILE A 87 -6.92 25.59 7.45
CA ILE A 87 -7.76 24.39 7.39
C ILE A 87 -7.01 23.23 6.75
N ARG A 88 -6.20 23.49 5.72
CA ARG A 88 -5.32 22.48 5.12
C ARG A 88 -4.38 21.89 6.18
N ASN A 89 -3.79 22.73 7.02
CA ASN A 89 -2.90 22.30 8.10
C ASN A 89 -3.67 21.53 9.19
N GLU A 90 -4.86 21.95 9.57
CA GLU A 90 -5.70 21.22 10.54
C GLU A 90 -6.11 19.83 10.01
N ILE A 91 -6.46 19.72 8.73
CA ILE A 91 -6.75 18.45 8.05
C ILE A 91 -5.50 17.56 8.07
N LYS A 92 -4.34 18.06 7.64
CA LYS A 92 -3.08 17.30 7.65
C LYS A 92 -2.70 16.78 9.03
N LEU A 93 -2.95 17.55 10.08
CA LEU A 93 -2.66 17.15 11.45
C LEU A 93 -3.54 15.98 11.91
N ARG A 94 -4.83 15.98 11.57
CA ARG A 94 -5.82 15.02 12.09
C ARG A 94 -6.11 13.82 11.17
N ILE A 95 -5.96 13.97 9.86
CA ILE A 95 -6.37 12.94 8.88
C ILE A 95 -5.60 11.63 9.07
N PHE A 96 -4.32 11.70 9.44
CA PHE A 96 -3.51 10.53 9.71
C PHE A 96 -4.00 9.76 10.96
N ASP A 97 -4.27 10.47 12.06
CA ASP A 97 -4.78 9.85 13.29
C ASP A 97 -6.19 9.29 13.09
N CYS A 98 -7.00 9.97 12.28
CA CYS A 98 -8.31 9.50 11.82
C CYS A 98 -8.18 8.19 11.03
N TYR A 99 -7.24 8.12 10.09
CA TYR A 99 -6.98 6.91 9.30
C TYR A 99 -6.63 5.69 10.17
N LEU A 100 -5.79 5.89 11.18
CA LEU A 100 -5.40 4.81 12.11
C LEU A 100 -6.55 4.35 13.01
N SER A 101 -7.39 5.29 13.46
CA SER A 101 -8.48 5.01 14.41
C SER A 101 -9.76 4.50 13.76
N CYS A 102 -9.95 4.73 12.46
CA CYS A 102 -11.18 4.38 11.74
C CYS A 102 -11.35 2.86 11.53
N PRO A 103 -12.60 2.36 11.41
CA PRO A 103 -12.87 0.99 11.02
C PRO A 103 -12.51 0.72 9.55
N LYS A 104 -12.22 -0.54 9.21
CA LYS A 104 -11.73 -0.98 7.88
C LYS A 104 -12.61 -0.51 6.71
N GLN A 105 -13.92 -0.39 6.90
CA GLN A 105 -14.88 0.04 5.88
C GLN A 105 -14.66 1.51 5.43
N ILE A 106 -14.17 2.36 6.34
CA ILE A 106 -13.97 3.79 6.11
C ILE A 106 -12.52 4.08 5.70
N ARG A 107 -11.57 3.26 6.16
CA ARG A 107 -10.12 3.42 5.87
C ARG A 107 -9.83 3.57 4.37
N ALA A 108 -10.57 2.90 3.49
CA ALA A 108 -10.35 3.03 2.04
C ALA A 108 -10.65 4.45 1.51
N GLN A 109 -11.72 5.10 1.99
CA GLN A 109 -12.05 6.47 1.58
C GLN A 109 -11.06 7.48 2.16
N ILE A 110 -10.67 7.31 3.43
CA ILE A 110 -9.67 8.17 4.08
C ILE A 110 -8.28 7.99 3.46
N LEU A 111 -7.90 6.76 3.11
CA LEU A 111 -6.67 6.50 2.36
C LEU A 111 -6.66 7.29 1.04
N HIS A 112 -7.77 7.25 0.29
CA HIS A 112 -7.88 8.02 -0.95
C HIS A 112 -7.71 9.52 -0.71
N VAL A 113 -8.34 10.06 0.35
CA VAL A 113 -8.17 11.47 0.76
C VAL A 113 -6.69 11.79 1.02
N ILE A 114 -6.01 10.97 1.81
CA ILE A 114 -4.59 11.19 2.14
C ILE A 114 -3.74 11.16 0.88
N ILE A 115 -3.98 10.21 -0.03
CA ILE A 115 -3.22 10.11 -1.29
C ILE A 115 -3.47 11.32 -2.19
N THR A 116 -4.70 11.84 -2.28
CA THR A 116 -5.00 13.07 -3.04
C THR A 116 -4.28 14.29 -2.48
N ILE A 117 -4.20 14.41 -1.16
CA ILE A 117 -3.44 15.50 -0.53
C ILE A 117 -1.94 15.30 -0.75
N ALA A 118 -1.45 14.07 -0.51
CA ALA A 118 -0.04 13.75 -0.61
C ALA A 118 0.50 13.88 -2.04
N SER A 119 -0.30 13.60 -3.07
CA SER A 119 0.14 13.78 -4.47
C SER A 119 0.55 15.22 -4.80
N ARG A 120 0.10 16.19 -4.02
CA ARG A 120 0.32 17.63 -4.25
C ARG A 120 1.22 18.27 -3.20
N ASP A 121 1.11 17.79 -1.96
CA ASP A 121 1.78 18.43 -0.82
C ASP A 121 3.00 17.65 -0.30
N PHE A 122 3.17 16.38 -0.68
CA PHE A 122 4.31 15.58 -0.24
C PHE A 122 5.47 15.70 -1.25
N PRO A 123 6.73 15.92 -0.80
CA PRO A 123 7.18 16.00 0.59
C PRO A 123 7.21 17.42 1.20
N ASP A 124 7.35 18.47 0.39
CA ASP A 124 7.73 19.82 0.84
C ASP A 124 6.69 20.49 1.76
N ASN A 125 5.41 20.38 1.40
CA ASN A 125 4.31 21.02 2.12
C ASN A 125 3.69 20.09 3.20
N TRP A 126 4.20 18.87 3.36
CA TRP A 126 3.75 17.93 4.39
C TRP A 126 4.90 17.04 4.95
N PRO A 127 5.98 17.64 5.48
CA PRO A 127 7.16 16.90 5.89
C PRO A 127 6.91 15.93 7.05
N LEU A 128 5.94 16.24 7.92
CA LEU A 128 5.60 15.45 9.11
C LEU A 128 4.89 14.11 8.81
N LEU A 129 4.45 13.87 7.57
CA LEU A 129 3.74 12.63 7.22
C LEU A 129 4.65 11.41 7.38
N LEU A 130 5.86 11.46 6.82
CA LEU A 130 6.78 10.33 6.82
C LEU A 130 7.30 9.98 8.23
N PRO A 131 7.75 10.94 9.07
CA PRO A 131 8.09 10.65 10.46
C PRO A 131 6.95 10.04 11.27
N LYS A 132 5.71 10.52 11.09
CA LYS A 132 4.52 9.93 11.74
C LYS A 132 4.28 8.49 11.30
N MET A 133 4.48 8.19 10.02
CA MET A 133 4.38 6.83 9.50
C MET A 133 5.42 5.93 10.17
N VAL A 134 6.68 6.35 10.22
CA VAL A 134 7.76 5.57 10.87
C VAL A 134 7.46 5.33 12.35
N GLN A 135 7.00 6.34 13.11
CA GLN A 135 6.61 6.16 14.51
C GLN A 135 5.47 5.14 14.70
N THR A 136 4.62 4.99 13.69
CA THR A 136 3.49 4.04 13.72
C THR A 136 3.91 2.63 13.28
N LEU A 137 5.06 2.48 12.61
CA LEU A 137 5.64 1.17 12.28
C LEU A 137 6.14 0.51 13.58
N SER A 138 5.21 -0.09 14.31
CA SER A 138 5.51 -0.82 15.53
C SER A 138 5.36 -2.31 15.30
N ILE A 139 6.29 -3.05 15.88
CA ILE A 139 6.26 -4.51 15.95
C ILE A 139 5.07 -5.01 16.80
N PHE A 140 4.60 -4.19 17.75
CA PHE A 140 3.60 -4.61 18.74
C PHE A 140 2.15 -4.33 18.31
N ASN A 141 1.92 -3.47 17.31
CA ASN A 141 0.57 -3.10 16.89
C ASN A 141 0.32 -3.43 15.41
N PHE A 142 -0.17 -4.65 15.17
CA PHE A 142 -0.31 -5.15 13.80
C PHE A 142 -1.33 -4.37 12.96
N ASP A 143 -2.46 -3.93 13.54
CA ASP A 143 -3.53 -3.29 12.75
C ASP A 143 -3.14 -1.88 12.29
N THR A 144 -2.48 -1.10 13.15
CA THR A 144 -1.93 0.21 12.77
C THR A 144 -0.77 0.05 11.79
N THR A 145 0.12 -0.92 12.01
CA THR A 145 1.24 -1.19 11.10
C THR A 145 0.74 -1.60 9.71
N VAL A 146 -0.30 -2.44 9.61
CA VAL A 146 -0.92 -2.77 8.31
C VAL A 146 -1.49 -1.53 7.64
N ALA A 147 -2.20 -0.67 8.37
CA ALA A 147 -2.74 0.56 7.80
C ALA A 147 -1.62 1.46 7.28
N THR A 148 -0.57 1.69 8.08
CA THR A 148 0.58 2.52 7.71
C THR A 148 1.33 1.96 6.50
N LEU A 149 1.59 0.66 6.47
CA LEU A 149 2.23 0.00 5.32
C LEU A 149 1.36 0.11 4.07
N LYS A 150 0.03 -0.01 4.21
CA LYS A 150 -0.89 0.15 3.08
C LYS A 150 -0.89 1.57 2.54
N LEU A 151 -0.82 2.57 3.42
CA LEU A 151 -0.65 3.97 3.03
C LEU A 151 0.68 4.18 2.30
N ALA A 152 1.81 3.75 2.90
CA ALA A 152 3.14 3.86 2.30
C ALA A 152 3.19 3.19 0.91
N ALA A 153 2.73 1.95 0.81
CA ALA A 153 2.72 1.19 -0.44
C ALA A 153 1.82 1.80 -1.52
N THR A 154 0.86 2.64 -1.16
CA THR A 154 -0.02 3.33 -2.11
C THR A 154 0.55 4.70 -2.49
N LEU A 155 1.18 5.40 -1.54
CA LEU A 155 1.88 6.66 -1.77
C LEU A 155 3.06 6.48 -2.72
N PHE A 156 3.88 5.45 -2.49
CA PHE A 156 5.10 5.20 -3.28
C PHE A 156 4.83 4.48 -4.61
N ASP A 157 3.60 3.97 -4.84
CA ASP A 157 3.27 3.24 -6.08
C ASP A 157 3.47 4.10 -7.34
N ARG A 158 3.33 5.43 -7.20
CA ARG A 158 3.56 6.41 -8.27
C ARG A 158 4.99 6.41 -8.81
N TYR A 159 5.97 6.09 -7.96
CA TYR A 159 7.38 6.03 -8.35
C TYR A 159 7.66 4.98 -9.43
N ARG A 160 6.77 4.02 -9.64
CA ARG A 160 6.93 3.00 -10.69
C ARG A 160 6.54 3.48 -12.08
N PHE A 161 5.76 4.55 -12.17
CA PHE A 161 5.12 5.00 -13.41
C PHE A 161 5.47 6.44 -13.78
N GLU A 162 5.93 7.24 -12.81
CA GLU A 162 6.38 8.60 -13.07
C GLU A 162 7.73 8.63 -13.80
N PHE A 163 7.90 9.63 -14.67
CA PHE A 163 9.13 9.87 -15.38
C PHE A 163 10.20 10.46 -14.45
N GLU A 164 11.46 10.12 -14.75
CA GLU A 164 12.62 10.63 -14.05
C GLU A 164 12.63 12.17 -14.05
N SER A 165 12.72 12.75 -12.86
CA SER A 165 12.79 14.19 -12.65
C SER A 165 13.56 14.50 -11.37
N GLN A 166 14.19 15.67 -11.32
CA GLN A 166 14.97 16.09 -10.15
C GLN A 166 14.11 16.16 -8.88
N THR A 167 12.84 16.57 -9.02
CA THR A 167 11.87 16.61 -7.93
C THR A 167 11.56 15.22 -7.40
N LEU A 168 11.33 14.25 -8.30
CA LEU A 168 11.07 12.85 -7.93
C LEU A 168 12.27 12.22 -7.22
N TRP A 169 13.50 12.43 -7.71
CA TRP A 169 14.70 11.89 -7.08
C TRP A 169 14.97 12.48 -5.70
N THR A 170 14.74 13.78 -5.54
CA THR A 170 14.89 14.45 -4.23
C THR A 170 13.88 13.89 -3.22
N GLU A 171 12.64 13.66 -3.66
CA GLU A 171 11.61 13.01 -2.84
C GLU A 171 11.99 11.57 -2.48
N ILE A 172 12.39 10.74 -3.45
CA ILE A 172 12.80 9.35 -3.21
C ILE A 172 13.97 9.30 -2.23
N LYS A 173 14.97 10.17 -2.38
CA LYS A 173 16.10 10.26 -1.45
C LYS A 173 15.67 10.58 -0.02
N TYR A 174 14.81 11.59 0.15
CA TYR A 174 14.23 11.91 1.46
C TYR A 174 13.47 10.72 2.08
N VAL A 175 12.71 9.98 1.25
CA VAL A 175 12.00 8.78 1.71
C VAL A 175 12.97 7.68 2.12
N LEU A 176 14.03 7.44 1.35
CA LEU A 176 15.02 6.41 1.65
C LEU A 176 15.74 6.69 2.98
N GLU A 177 16.18 7.93 3.21
CA GLU A 177 16.89 8.33 4.43
C GLU A 177 16.09 8.07 5.71
N ILE A 178 14.76 8.17 5.66
CA ILE A 178 13.89 8.05 6.84
C ILE A 178 13.22 6.67 6.93
N PHE A 179 12.88 6.05 5.79
CA PHE A 179 11.98 4.90 5.75
C PHE A 179 12.70 3.57 5.48
N ALA A 180 13.88 3.57 4.84
CA ALA A 180 14.54 2.34 4.41
C ALA A 180 14.98 1.46 5.59
N GLU A 181 15.62 2.04 6.62
CA GLU A 181 16.05 1.30 7.81
C GLU A 181 14.86 0.72 8.62
N PRO A 182 13.84 1.52 9.03
CA PRO A 182 12.68 0.98 9.74
C PRO A 182 11.94 -0.11 8.97
N LEU A 183 11.88 0.01 7.63
CA LEU A 183 11.27 -1.00 6.77
C LEU A 183 12.05 -2.32 6.79
N THR A 184 13.38 -2.27 6.66
CA THR A 184 14.24 -3.46 6.72
C THR A 184 14.17 -4.13 8.09
N VAL A 185 14.18 -3.36 9.17
CA VAL A 185 14.05 -3.91 10.54
C VAL A 185 12.71 -4.61 10.71
N LEU A 186 11.61 -4.00 10.24
CA LEU A 186 10.29 -4.61 10.28
C LEU A 186 10.23 -5.89 9.43
N PHE A 187 10.82 -5.88 8.23
CA PHE A 187 10.89 -7.04 7.36
C PHE A 187 11.58 -8.22 8.05
N LYS A 188 12.78 -8.01 8.61
CA LYS A 188 13.53 -9.03 9.37
C LYS A 188 12.72 -9.61 10.52
N HIS A 189 12.07 -8.74 11.29
CA HIS A 189 11.24 -9.18 12.41
C HIS A 189 10.07 -10.06 11.94
N LEU A 190 9.38 -9.65 10.87
CA LEU A 190 8.26 -10.41 10.32
C LEU A 190 8.69 -11.78 9.82
N ILE A 191 9.83 -11.91 9.15
CA ILE A 191 10.36 -13.20 8.69
C ILE A 191 10.69 -14.12 9.86
N ASN A 192 11.38 -13.61 10.89
CA ASN A 192 11.83 -14.41 12.03
C ASN A 192 10.68 -14.91 12.91
N GLU A 193 9.65 -14.10 13.11
CA GLU A 193 8.56 -14.43 14.01
C GLU A 193 7.38 -15.13 13.32
N PHE A 194 7.33 -15.14 11.99
CA PHE A 194 6.23 -15.73 11.21
C PHE A 194 5.91 -17.18 11.59
N HIS A 195 6.94 -17.99 11.88
CA HIS A 195 6.79 -19.40 12.21
C HIS A 195 6.23 -19.67 13.62
N LYS A 196 6.23 -18.68 14.51
CA LYS A 196 5.84 -18.83 15.92
C LYS A 196 4.40 -18.38 16.20
N MET A 197 3.71 -17.86 15.18
CA MET A 197 2.44 -17.14 15.34
C MET A 197 1.21 -18.02 15.11
N ASN A 198 0.09 -17.61 15.72
CA ASN A 198 -1.23 -18.21 15.47
C ASN A 198 -1.68 -18.01 14.01
N PRO A 199 -2.55 -18.88 13.45
CA PRO A 199 -3.01 -18.78 12.05
C PRO A 199 -3.58 -17.40 11.64
N ASP A 200 -4.30 -16.71 12.52
CA ASP A 200 -4.83 -15.37 12.23
C ASP A 200 -3.74 -14.30 12.17
N LEU A 201 -2.72 -14.43 13.03
CA LEU A 201 -1.55 -13.56 13.03
C LEU A 201 -0.66 -13.82 11.80
N ILE A 202 -0.54 -15.08 11.38
CA ILE A 202 0.12 -15.47 10.12
C ILE A 202 -0.51 -14.75 8.93
N LEU A 203 -1.85 -14.72 8.82
CA LEU A 203 -2.54 -14.01 7.73
C LEU A 203 -2.24 -12.51 7.73
N LEU A 204 -2.12 -11.93 8.93
CA LEU A 204 -1.81 -10.52 9.12
C LEU A 204 -0.35 -10.20 8.76
N SER A 205 0.58 -11.04 9.21
CA SER A 205 2.00 -10.96 8.88
C SER A 205 2.25 -11.11 7.38
N LEU A 206 1.57 -12.04 6.69
CA LEU A 206 1.63 -12.14 5.22
C LEU A 206 1.07 -10.89 4.54
N THR A 207 0.08 -10.24 5.16
CA THR A 207 -0.43 -8.95 4.66
C THR A 207 0.60 -7.85 4.78
N GLN A 208 1.27 -7.75 5.92
CA GLN A 208 2.36 -6.81 6.14
C GLN A 208 3.53 -7.10 5.20
N LEU A 209 4.00 -8.34 5.10
CA LEU A 209 5.09 -8.75 4.21
C LEU A 209 4.80 -8.37 2.76
N LYS A 210 3.59 -8.64 2.27
CA LYS A 210 3.21 -8.26 0.90
C LYS A 210 3.31 -6.74 0.68
N ASP A 211 2.85 -5.93 1.62
CA ASP A 211 2.90 -4.47 1.49
C ASP A 211 4.34 -3.93 1.69
N VAL A 212 5.15 -4.55 2.55
CA VAL A 212 6.61 -4.29 2.69
C VAL A 212 7.35 -4.56 1.38
N ILE A 213 7.13 -5.72 0.77
CA ILE A 213 7.76 -6.08 -0.52
C ILE A 213 7.27 -5.16 -1.64
N ARG A 214 6.01 -4.71 -1.59
CA ARG A 214 5.50 -3.70 -2.52
C ARG A 214 6.22 -2.37 -2.33
N ILE A 215 6.48 -1.92 -1.11
CA ILE A 215 7.23 -0.69 -0.85
C ILE A 215 8.67 -0.85 -1.36
N PHE A 216 9.34 -1.96 -1.04
CA PHE A 216 10.67 -2.27 -1.56
C PHE A 216 10.71 -2.14 -3.08
N HIS A 217 9.78 -2.78 -3.81
CA HIS A 217 9.66 -2.65 -5.26
C HIS A 217 9.57 -1.18 -5.69
N CYS A 218 8.71 -0.37 -5.04
CA CYS A 218 8.51 1.03 -5.42
C CYS A 218 9.77 1.88 -5.21
N LEU A 219 10.49 1.66 -4.12
CA LEU A 219 11.69 2.41 -3.79
C LEU A 219 12.89 2.03 -4.66
N THR A 220 12.93 0.80 -5.18
CA THR A 220 13.98 0.32 -6.08
C THR A 220 13.55 0.36 -7.55
N ALA A 221 12.45 1.06 -7.90
CA ALA A 221 11.90 1.03 -9.25
C ALA A 221 12.64 1.96 -10.23
N GLN A 222 13.15 3.08 -9.72
CA GLN A 222 13.82 4.12 -10.51
C GLN A 222 15.32 3.83 -10.57
N GLU A 223 15.96 3.84 -9.40
CA GLU A 223 17.37 3.55 -9.19
C GLU A 223 17.51 2.49 -8.09
N PHE A 224 18.65 1.79 -8.06
CA PHE A 224 18.95 0.89 -6.96
C PHE A 224 19.62 1.69 -5.82
N PRO A 225 18.97 1.83 -4.64
CA PRO A 225 19.55 2.64 -3.56
C PRO A 225 20.68 1.91 -2.84
N GLU A 226 21.77 2.63 -2.52
CA GLU A 226 22.94 2.13 -1.78
C GLU A 226 22.55 1.36 -0.50
N PHE A 227 21.57 1.88 0.26
CA PHE A 227 21.10 1.21 1.47
C PHE A 227 20.56 -0.21 1.19
N PHE A 228 19.85 -0.42 0.07
CA PHE A 228 19.35 -1.75 -0.28
C PHE A 228 20.41 -2.63 -0.94
N GLU A 229 21.44 -2.06 -1.55
CA GLU A 229 22.64 -2.78 -2.00
C GLU A 229 23.35 -3.43 -0.81
N ASP A 230 23.61 -2.65 0.25
CA ASP A 230 24.27 -3.13 1.47
C ASP A 230 23.49 -4.24 2.19
N HIS A 231 22.17 -4.26 2.03
CA HIS A 231 21.28 -5.25 2.65
C HIS A 231 20.73 -6.29 1.65
N LEU A 232 21.29 -6.36 0.43
CA LEU A 232 20.78 -7.18 -0.67
C LEU A 232 20.68 -8.65 -0.25
N ASP A 233 21.75 -9.18 0.36
CA ASP A 233 21.82 -10.57 0.82
C ASP A 233 20.68 -10.92 1.78
N GLU A 234 20.33 -10.00 2.68
CA GLU A 234 19.29 -10.21 3.68
C GLU A 234 17.89 -10.24 3.05
N TRP A 235 17.62 -9.34 2.11
CA TRP A 235 16.37 -9.27 1.37
C TRP A 235 16.17 -10.48 0.46
N PHE A 236 17.16 -10.78 -0.39
CA PHE A 236 17.05 -11.86 -1.37
C PHE A 236 17.09 -13.26 -0.74
N SER A 237 17.87 -13.46 0.32
CA SER A 237 17.83 -14.72 1.07
C SER A 237 16.44 -14.95 1.69
N SER A 238 15.84 -13.90 2.27
CA SER A 238 14.49 -13.96 2.83
C SER A 238 13.42 -14.19 1.76
N PHE A 239 13.57 -13.58 0.58
CA PHE A 239 12.70 -13.83 -0.57
C PHE A 239 12.73 -15.29 -1.02
N LEU A 240 13.93 -15.89 -1.10
CA LEU A 240 14.06 -17.32 -1.43
C LEU A 240 13.40 -18.22 -0.38
N VAL A 241 13.53 -17.88 0.91
CA VAL A 241 12.84 -18.61 1.99
C VAL A 241 11.32 -18.52 1.83
N LEU A 242 10.78 -17.32 1.58
CA LEU A 242 9.33 -17.12 1.38
C LEU A 242 8.80 -17.84 0.13
N LEU A 243 9.57 -17.87 -0.95
CA LEU A 243 9.20 -18.59 -2.18
C LEU A 243 9.13 -20.11 -1.95
N LYS A 244 10.09 -20.68 -1.22
CA LYS A 244 10.14 -22.12 -0.90
C LYS A 244 9.15 -22.54 0.19
N LEU A 245 8.54 -21.57 0.88
CA LEU A 245 7.64 -21.84 2.00
C LEU A 245 6.36 -22.52 1.53
N ASN A 246 6.07 -23.71 2.08
CA ASN A 246 4.84 -24.46 1.85
C ASN A 246 4.11 -24.67 3.18
N LEU A 247 2.91 -24.10 3.31
CA LEU A 247 2.10 -24.13 4.54
C LEU A 247 1.07 -25.27 4.55
N ASN A 248 1.43 -26.45 4.04
CA ASN A 248 0.50 -27.57 3.84
C ASN A 248 -0.10 -28.16 5.14
N CYS A 249 0.19 -27.58 6.31
CA CYS A 249 -0.08 -28.14 7.63
C CYS A 249 -1.35 -27.63 8.35
N LEU A 250 -2.07 -26.59 7.90
CA LEU A 250 -3.10 -25.90 8.73
C LEU A 250 -4.56 -26.01 8.20
N SER A 251 -5.27 -27.11 8.47
CA SER A 251 -6.67 -27.39 8.05
C SER A 251 -7.63 -26.18 7.85
N GLN A 252 -8.36 -26.17 6.70
CA GLN A 252 -9.45 -25.27 6.22
C GLN A 252 -9.25 -23.74 6.28
N SER A 253 -8.75 -23.16 7.37
CA SER A 253 -8.22 -21.79 7.47
C SER A 253 -7.01 -21.55 6.54
N ASN A 254 -6.37 -22.65 6.10
CA ASN A 254 -5.37 -22.73 5.04
C ASN A 254 -5.70 -21.94 3.77
N LYS A 255 -6.93 -22.00 3.23
CA LYS A 255 -7.18 -21.44 1.88
C LYS A 255 -6.89 -19.94 1.80
N LYS A 256 -7.30 -19.17 2.82
CA LYS A 256 -7.02 -17.71 2.85
C LYS A 256 -5.54 -17.41 3.03
N ILE A 257 -4.87 -18.21 3.86
CA ILE A 257 -3.43 -18.08 4.13
C ILE A 257 -2.62 -18.43 2.88
N ILE A 258 -2.95 -19.53 2.21
CA ILE A 258 -2.34 -19.96 0.94
C ILE A 258 -2.53 -18.88 -0.13
N ILE A 259 -3.77 -18.41 -0.36
CA ILE A 259 -4.02 -17.33 -1.33
C ILE A 259 -3.20 -16.07 -0.99
N LYS A 260 -3.03 -15.75 0.29
CA LYS A 260 -2.24 -14.59 0.69
C LYS A 260 -0.75 -14.81 0.49
N LEU A 261 -0.26 -16.00 0.80
CA LEU A 261 1.12 -16.41 0.55
C LEU A 261 1.43 -16.39 -0.95
N ASP A 262 0.52 -16.87 -1.79
CA ASP A 262 0.68 -16.82 -3.25
C ASP A 262 0.77 -15.38 -3.76
N LYS A 263 0.00 -14.46 -3.19
CA LYS A 263 0.13 -13.01 -3.48
C LYS A 263 1.46 -12.43 -3.01
N VAL A 264 2.03 -12.93 -1.91
CA VAL A 264 3.38 -12.57 -1.47
C VAL A 264 4.40 -13.11 -2.47
N LYS A 265 4.32 -14.39 -2.85
CA LYS A 265 5.21 -15.03 -3.83
C LYS A 265 5.15 -14.32 -5.18
N ALA A 266 3.96 -14.03 -5.70
CA ALA A 266 3.77 -13.27 -6.94
C ALA A 266 4.45 -11.90 -6.85
N LYS A 267 4.33 -11.21 -5.71
CA LYS A 267 4.98 -9.90 -5.53
C LYS A 267 6.51 -9.99 -5.46
N ILE A 268 7.05 -11.03 -4.84
CA ILE A 268 8.50 -11.32 -4.85
C ILE A 268 8.98 -11.59 -6.26
N ILE A 269 8.22 -12.38 -7.03
CA ILE A 269 8.57 -12.70 -8.43
C ILE A 269 8.56 -11.43 -9.29
N GLN A 270 7.58 -10.54 -9.12
CA GLN A 270 7.58 -9.23 -9.79
C GLN A 270 8.85 -8.41 -9.48
N VAL A 271 9.29 -8.40 -8.22
CA VAL A 271 10.54 -7.74 -7.83
C VAL A 271 11.73 -8.43 -8.50
N GLY A 272 11.81 -9.75 -8.43
CA GLY A 272 12.87 -10.53 -9.08
C GLY A 272 12.94 -10.29 -10.59
N THR A 273 11.80 -10.20 -11.28
CA THR A 273 11.72 -9.89 -12.72
C THR A 273 12.31 -8.51 -13.01
N MET A 274 11.95 -7.50 -12.22
CA MET A 274 12.49 -6.16 -12.37
C MET A 274 14.01 -6.13 -12.12
N PHE A 275 14.50 -6.81 -11.09
CA PHE A 275 15.93 -6.89 -10.78
C PHE A 275 16.72 -7.63 -11.86
N ILE A 276 16.23 -8.75 -12.39
CA ILE A 276 16.88 -9.42 -13.53
C ILE A 276 16.89 -8.52 -14.77
N HIS A 277 15.85 -7.71 -14.97
CA HIS A 277 15.78 -6.82 -16.12
C HIS A 277 16.74 -5.63 -16.00
N LYS A 278 16.76 -4.97 -14.83
CA LYS A 278 17.46 -3.69 -14.62
C LYS A 278 18.82 -3.82 -13.92
N TYR A 279 18.95 -4.73 -12.96
CA TYR A 279 20.06 -4.85 -12.00
C TYR A 279 20.68 -6.26 -12.01
N SER A 280 20.83 -6.86 -13.19
CA SER A 280 21.24 -8.27 -13.33
C SER A 280 22.65 -8.55 -12.81
N GLU A 281 23.52 -7.54 -12.83
CA GLU A 281 24.90 -7.66 -12.37
C GLU A 281 24.96 -7.73 -10.84
N ASP A 282 24.13 -6.94 -10.15
CA ASP A 282 24.11 -6.85 -8.68
C ASP A 282 23.55 -8.12 -8.02
N ILE A 283 22.60 -8.80 -8.66
CA ILE A 283 21.95 -10.01 -8.12
C ILE A 283 22.52 -11.32 -8.67
N GLN A 284 23.68 -11.31 -9.34
CA GLN A 284 24.21 -12.48 -10.06
C GLN A 284 24.31 -13.74 -9.17
N SER A 285 24.66 -13.60 -7.89
CA SER A 285 24.73 -14.68 -6.90
C SER A 285 23.38 -15.35 -6.63
N PHE A 286 22.28 -14.59 -6.73
CA PHE A 286 20.91 -15.07 -6.46
C PHE A 286 20.15 -15.48 -7.73
N THR A 287 20.57 -15.02 -8.91
CA THR A 287 19.88 -15.24 -10.19
C THR A 287 19.54 -16.71 -10.45
N ASN A 288 20.52 -17.62 -10.33
CA ASN A 288 20.29 -19.05 -10.55
C ASN A 288 19.31 -19.64 -9.53
N SER A 289 19.49 -19.31 -8.25
CA SER A 289 18.62 -19.78 -7.17
C SER A 289 17.17 -19.30 -7.34
N LEU A 290 16.99 -18.05 -7.80
CA LEU A 290 15.68 -17.50 -8.11
C LEU A 290 15.04 -18.22 -9.29
N ILE A 291 15.77 -18.41 -10.40
CA ILE A 291 15.26 -19.10 -11.59
C ILE A 291 14.84 -20.54 -11.25
N GLU A 292 15.67 -21.28 -10.54
CA GLU A 292 15.33 -22.64 -10.11
C GLU A 292 14.09 -22.67 -9.20
N THR A 293 14.02 -21.75 -8.23
CA THR A 293 12.89 -21.69 -7.28
C THR A 293 11.59 -21.32 -7.99
N VAL A 294 11.61 -20.32 -8.87
CA VAL A 294 10.44 -19.91 -9.67
C VAL A 294 10.03 -21.00 -10.64
N TRP A 295 10.97 -21.72 -11.25
CA TRP A 295 10.68 -22.87 -12.09
C TRP A 295 9.94 -23.97 -11.32
N GLN A 296 10.44 -24.37 -10.15
CA GLN A 296 9.81 -25.40 -9.31
C GLN A 296 8.41 -24.96 -8.84
N LEU A 297 8.26 -23.68 -8.48
CA LEU A 297 6.96 -23.10 -8.13
C LEU A 297 6.00 -23.13 -9.31
N SER A 298 6.46 -22.80 -10.51
CA SER A 298 5.64 -22.84 -11.73
C SER A 298 5.08 -24.24 -11.94
N VAL A 299 5.95 -25.25 -11.98
CA VAL A 299 5.57 -26.66 -12.21
C VAL A 299 4.58 -27.17 -11.17
N THR A 300 4.72 -26.75 -9.91
CA THR A 300 3.82 -27.16 -8.82
C THR A 300 2.48 -26.43 -8.90
N SER A 301 2.49 -25.12 -9.17
CA SER A 301 1.29 -24.27 -9.20
C SER A 301 0.40 -24.55 -10.41
N PHE A 302 0.95 -25.03 -11.53
CA PHE A 302 0.15 -25.48 -12.68
C PHE A 302 -0.73 -26.70 -12.39
N ARG A 303 -0.49 -27.43 -11.29
CA ARG A 303 -1.22 -28.67 -10.95
C ARG A 303 -2.40 -28.44 -10.02
N GLU A 304 -2.43 -27.31 -9.32
CA GLU A 304 -3.54 -26.90 -8.46
C GLU A 304 -4.31 -25.83 -9.23
N ASP A 305 -5.66 -25.88 -9.28
CA ASP A 305 -6.51 -24.88 -9.97
C ASP A 305 -6.50 -23.49 -9.29
N THR A 306 -5.33 -23.06 -8.80
CA THR A 306 -5.14 -21.91 -7.93
C THR A 306 -4.32 -20.83 -8.62
N LEU A 307 -5.02 -19.71 -8.87
CA LEU A 307 -4.53 -18.35 -9.07
C LEU A 307 -3.73 -18.06 -10.35
N ASP A 308 -4.45 -17.52 -11.34
CA ASP A 308 -3.90 -16.94 -12.58
C ASP A 308 -2.79 -15.90 -12.34
N GLU A 309 -2.84 -15.15 -11.23
CA GLU A 309 -1.88 -14.07 -10.92
C GLU A 309 -0.46 -14.61 -10.67
N LEU A 310 -0.30 -15.64 -9.83
CA LEU A 310 1.02 -16.22 -9.54
C LEU A 310 1.63 -16.87 -10.79
N VAL A 311 0.82 -17.63 -11.52
CA VAL A 311 1.24 -18.30 -12.76
C VAL A 311 1.64 -17.28 -13.82
N SER A 312 0.88 -16.20 -13.97
CA SER A 312 1.21 -15.12 -14.92
C SER A 312 2.56 -14.47 -14.60
N GLU A 313 2.82 -14.17 -13.32
CA GLU A 313 4.09 -13.58 -12.90
C GLU A 313 5.26 -14.54 -13.07
N CYS A 314 5.07 -15.83 -12.78
CA CYS A 314 6.06 -16.88 -13.07
C CYS A 314 6.44 -16.90 -14.56
N ILE A 315 5.45 -16.91 -15.45
CA ILE A 315 5.69 -16.93 -16.90
C ILE A 315 6.43 -15.66 -17.34
N ASN A 316 6.02 -14.49 -16.83
CA ASN A 316 6.66 -13.22 -17.14
C ASN A 316 8.13 -13.21 -16.67
N PHE A 317 8.38 -13.68 -15.45
CA PHE A 317 9.73 -13.82 -14.91
C PHE A 317 10.59 -14.73 -15.79
N MET A 318 10.10 -15.92 -16.15
CA MET A 318 10.84 -16.84 -17.00
C MET A 318 11.16 -16.21 -18.36
N ARG A 319 10.19 -15.53 -18.99
CA ARG A 319 10.40 -14.83 -20.26
C ARG A 319 11.53 -13.81 -20.17
N VAL A 320 11.54 -12.98 -19.13
CA VAL A 320 12.58 -11.96 -18.92
C VAL A 320 13.93 -12.62 -18.64
N ALA A 321 13.96 -13.59 -17.72
CA ALA A 321 15.17 -14.34 -17.36
C ALA A 321 15.80 -15.01 -18.59
N PHE A 322 15.01 -15.63 -19.47
CA PHE A 322 15.51 -16.24 -20.70
C PHE A 322 16.05 -15.23 -21.72
N SER A 323 15.53 -14.00 -21.75
CA SER A 323 16.02 -12.98 -22.68
C SER A 323 17.31 -12.29 -22.24
N LYS A 324 17.52 -12.16 -20.93
CA LYS A 324 18.62 -11.37 -20.33
C LYS A 324 19.80 -12.23 -19.91
N THR A 325 19.53 -13.41 -19.40
CA THR A 325 20.57 -14.36 -19.02
C THR A 325 20.90 -15.17 -20.27
N SER A 326 22.17 -15.34 -20.60
CA SER A 326 22.68 -16.26 -21.63
C SER A 326 22.47 -17.74 -21.22
N MET A 327 21.24 -18.06 -20.81
CA MET A 327 20.69 -19.29 -20.25
C MET A 327 19.97 -20.14 -21.31
N ALA A 328 20.01 -19.77 -22.59
CA ALA A 328 19.67 -20.72 -23.66
C ALA A 328 20.53 -21.99 -23.51
N THR A 329 21.79 -21.83 -23.12
CA THR A 329 22.77 -22.92 -22.94
C THR A 329 22.52 -23.77 -21.68
N LEU A 330 22.01 -23.20 -20.58
CA LEU A 330 21.74 -23.94 -19.34
C LEU A 330 20.49 -24.84 -19.42
N PHE A 331 19.55 -24.52 -20.31
CA PHE A 331 18.43 -25.41 -20.64
C PHE A 331 18.72 -26.32 -21.85
N GLU A 332 19.59 -25.94 -22.80
CA GLU A 332 20.14 -26.87 -23.79
C GLU A 332 20.97 -27.99 -23.14
N GLN A 333 21.65 -27.71 -22.02
CA GLN A 333 22.31 -28.75 -21.22
C GLN A 333 21.34 -29.68 -20.49
N LYS A 334 20.03 -29.39 -20.45
CA LYS A 334 19.02 -30.22 -19.78
C LYS A 334 18.50 -31.39 -20.61
N ASP A 335 18.93 -31.54 -21.87
CA ASP A 335 18.78 -32.80 -22.61
C ASP A 335 19.56 -33.97 -21.95
N SER A 336 20.39 -33.72 -20.93
CA SER A 336 21.02 -34.75 -20.11
C SER A 336 20.29 -35.11 -18.81
N LEU A 337 19.10 -34.55 -18.54
CA LEU A 337 18.28 -34.88 -17.36
C LEU A 337 16.96 -35.59 -17.69
N ILE A 338 16.79 -36.02 -18.94
CA ILE A 338 15.82 -37.04 -19.34
C ILE A 338 16.59 -38.32 -19.64
N ASN A 339 16.94 -39.04 -18.57
CA ASN A 339 17.15 -40.50 -18.58
C ASN A 339 16.87 -41.04 -17.18
#